data_AF-A0A1V6N4P5-F1
#
_entry.id   AF-A0A1V6N4P5-F1
#
_cell.length_a   1.000
_cell.length_b   1.000
_cell.length_c   1.000
_cell.angle_alpha   90.00
_cell.angle_beta   90.00
_cell.angle_gamma   90.00
#
_symmetry.space_group_name_H-M   'P 1'
#
loop_
_entity.id
_entity.type
_entity.pdbx_description
1 polymer ?
#
loop_
_entity_poly.entity_id
_entity_poly.type
_entity_poly.pdbx_seq_one_letter_code
_entity_poly.pdbx_strand_id
1 'polypeptide(L)'
;MGVIAVLIIILGFFIFNSISDSNVDYYADDIGGYTFNIPDFLVLDSTHDLDNVFVKSYSSGNLFLSIMVYKDPDFSEEYLLDMYNAKNSTKVNFGNLEVYRYEIYDTVNYFFKIDNDLVYIHFWGAKNTDILVKGILKDIQ
;
A
#
# COMPACT_ATOMS: atom_id res chain seq x y z
N MET A 1 -13.67 25.21 31.82
CA MET A 1 -12.89 25.37 30.57
C MET A 1 -11.93 24.20 30.27
N GLY A 2 -11.90 23.11 31.05
CA GLY A 2 -10.97 21.99 30.81
C GLY A 2 -11.43 20.94 29.79
N VAL A 3 -12.74 20.77 29.58
CA VAL A 3 -13.29 19.72 28.70
C VAL A 3 -13.14 20.07 27.21
N ILE A 4 -13.19 21.36 26.87
CA ILE A 4 -13.10 21.83 25.48
C ILE A 4 -11.67 21.69 24.92
N ALA A 5 -10.65 21.90 25.76
CA ALA A 5 -9.24 21.75 25.36
C ALA A 5 -8.88 20.27 25.07
N VAL A 6 -9.41 19.33 25.86
CA VAL A 6 -9.21 17.89 25.64
C VAL A 6 -9.91 17.43 24.36
N LEU A 7 -11.12 17.94 24.07
CA LEU A 7 -11.80 17.61 22.82
C LEU A 7 -11.04 18.07 21.57
N ILE A 8 -10.42 19.27 21.61
CA ILE A 8 -9.66 19.81 20.47
C ILE A 8 -8.38 19.00 20.23
N ILE A 9 -7.70 18.52 21.28
CA ILE A 9 -6.50 17.69 21.14
C ILE A 9 -6.86 16.30 20.60
N ILE A 10 -7.98 15.71 21.06
CA ILE A 10 -8.47 14.43 20.55
C ILE A 10 -8.92 14.57 19.08
N LEU A 11 -9.63 15.65 18.74
CA LEU A 11 -10.01 15.96 17.36
C LEU A 11 -8.77 16.17 16.47
N GLY A 12 -7.73 16.85 16.96
CA GLY A 12 -6.45 16.97 16.27
C GLY A 12 -5.79 15.62 15.98
N PHE A 13 -5.88 14.66 16.92
CA PHE A 13 -5.38 13.29 16.75
C PHE A 13 -6.15 12.50 15.68
N PHE A 14 -7.44 12.82 15.47
CA PHE A 14 -8.25 12.23 14.39
C PHE A 14 -8.09 12.93 13.04
N ILE A 15 -7.69 14.22 13.03
CA ILE A 15 -7.50 14.98 11.78
C ILE A 15 -6.18 14.60 11.08
N PHE A 16 -5.14 14.19 11.81
CA PHE A 16 -3.82 13.89 11.24
C PHE A 16 -3.66 12.53 10.52
N ASN A 17 -4.74 11.81 10.21
CA ASN A 17 -4.63 10.55 9.46
C ASN A 17 -5.70 10.36 8.38
N SER A 18 -6.43 11.42 8.01
CA SER A 18 -7.35 11.34 6.87
C SER A 18 -6.66 11.94 5.65
N ILE A 19 -6.02 11.11 4.83
CA ILE A 19 -5.65 11.51 3.48
C ILE A 19 -6.97 11.80 2.75
N SER A 20 -7.26 13.09 2.60
CA SER A 20 -8.40 13.61 1.88
C SER A 20 -8.11 13.50 0.38
N ASP A 21 -9.06 12.93 -0.36
CA ASP A 21 -9.03 12.48 -1.77
C ASP A 21 -8.61 13.54 -2.82
N SER A 22 -8.19 14.75 -2.42
CA SER A 22 -8.14 15.91 -3.32
C SER A 22 -6.78 16.59 -3.54
N ASN A 23 -5.66 16.19 -2.94
CA ASN A 23 -4.33 16.77 -3.24
C ASN A 23 -3.16 15.86 -2.80
N VAL A 24 -3.06 14.66 -3.35
CA VAL A 24 -1.80 13.89 -3.26
C VAL A 24 -1.13 13.97 -4.62
N ASP A 25 0.07 14.54 -4.66
CA ASP A 25 0.91 14.53 -5.84
C ASP A 25 1.69 13.21 -5.88
N TYR A 26 2.00 12.73 -7.09
CA TYR A 26 2.66 11.47 -7.30
C TYR A 26 3.83 11.63 -8.27
N TYR A 27 4.89 10.87 -8.05
CA TYR A 27 5.95 10.67 -9.03
C TYR A 27 5.99 9.21 -9.48
N ALA A 28 6.43 8.98 -10.71
CA ALA A 28 6.59 7.64 -11.26
C ALA A 28 7.88 7.01 -10.72
N ASP A 29 7.80 5.77 -10.24
CA ASP A 29 8.98 4.95 -9.94
C ASP A 29 8.82 3.53 -10.52
N ASP A 30 9.94 2.96 -11.01
CA ASP A 30 9.99 1.62 -11.58
C ASP A 30 10.32 0.58 -10.51
N ILE A 31 9.52 -0.48 -10.45
CA ILE A 31 9.71 -1.61 -9.52
C ILE A 31 9.42 -2.90 -10.28
N GLY A 32 10.47 -3.69 -10.57
CA GLY A 32 10.33 -4.96 -11.29
C GLY A 32 9.85 -4.82 -12.74
N GLY A 33 10.05 -3.66 -13.36
CA GLY A 33 9.59 -3.36 -14.73
C GLY A 33 8.18 -2.76 -14.81
N TYR A 34 7.54 -2.49 -13.68
CA TYR A 34 6.25 -1.81 -13.60
C TYR A 34 6.42 -0.39 -13.08
N THR A 35 5.72 0.57 -13.70
CA THR A 35 5.69 1.95 -13.24
C THR A 35 4.58 2.16 -12.21
N PHE A 36 4.96 2.44 -10.97
CA PHE A 36 4.04 2.78 -9.88
C PHE A 36 4.05 4.29 -9.63
N ASN A 37 2.88 4.85 -9.31
CA ASN A 37 2.78 6.26 -8.90
C ASN A 37 2.98 6.37 -7.40
N ILE A 38 4.17 6.76 -6.95
CA ILE A 38 4.48 6.88 -5.53
C ILE A 38 4.07 8.26 -5.02
N PRO A 39 3.33 8.37 -3.89
CA PRO A 39 3.04 9.65 -3.27
C PRO A 39 4.32 10.47 -3.02
N ASP A 40 4.33 11.74 -3.40
CA ASP A 40 5.53 12.59 -3.35
C ASP A 40 6.06 12.86 -1.94
N PHE A 41 5.20 12.80 -0.93
CA PHE A 41 5.56 12.95 0.48
C PHE A 41 6.30 11.72 1.05
N LEU A 42 6.32 10.60 0.32
CA LEU A 42 7.05 9.39 0.67
C LEU A 42 8.46 9.41 0.10
N VAL A 43 9.43 9.23 0.99
CA VAL A 43 10.86 9.19 0.64
C VAL A 43 11.30 7.75 0.53
N LEU A 44 12.06 7.41 -0.51
CA LEU A 44 12.65 6.09 -0.67
C LEU A 44 13.62 5.78 0.47
N ASP A 45 13.36 4.71 1.22
CA ASP A 45 14.19 4.23 2.33
C ASP A 45 15.16 3.13 1.90
N SER A 46 14.66 2.18 1.11
CA SER A 46 15.44 1.00 0.72
C SER A 46 15.02 0.43 -0.63
N THR A 47 15.96 -0.26 -1.25
CA THR A 47 15.76 -1.04 -2.47
C THR A 47 16.46 -2.38 -2.28
N HIS A 48 15.76 -3.46 -2.62
CA HIS A 48 16.31 -4.80 -2.63
C HIS A 48 15.94 -5.49 -3.94
N ASP A 49 16.95 -5.91 -4.68
CA ASP A 49 16.79 -6.79 -5.83
C ASP A 49 17.43 -8.13 -5.48
N LEU A 50 16.59 -9.16 -5.48
CA LEU A 50 16.98 -10.56 -5.36
C LEU A 50 16.54 -11.27 -6.65
N ASP A 51 16.99 -12.51 -6.86
CA ASP A 51 16.62 -13.30 -8.03
C ASP A 51 15.09 -13.33 -8.19
N ASN A 52 14.59 -12.65 -9.22
CA ASN A 52 13.17 -12.48 -9.57
C ASN A 52 12.30 -11.80 -8.50
N VAL A 53 12.87 -11.07 -7.54
CA VAL A 53 12.11 -10.32 -6.52
C VAL A 53 12.65 -8.91 -6.40
N PHE A 54 11.79 -7.93 -6.67
CA PHE A 54 12.11 -6.51 -6.66
C PHE A 54 11.33 -5.82 -5.56
N VAL A 55 12.01 -5.15 -4.64
CA VAL A 55 11.38 -4.50 -3.48
C VAL A 55 11.86 -3.08 -3.38
N LYS A 56 10.92 -2.14 -3.26
CA LYS A 56 11.22 -0.78 -2.80
C LYS A 56 10.35 -0.43 -1.61
N SER A 57 10.96 0.25 -0.66
CA SER A 57 10.26 0.72 0.54
C SER A 57 10.45 2.21 0.71
N TYR A 58 9.38 2.88 1.15
CA TYR A 58 9.30 4.31 1.32
C TYR A 58 8.69 4.64 2.68
N SER A 59 9.11 5.75 3.29
CA SER A 59 8.49 6.23 4.52
C SER A 59 8.29 7.73 4.57
N SER A 60 7.40 8.12 5.49
CA SER A 60 7.22 9.50 5.93
C SER A 60 6.66 9.49 7.35
N GLY A 61 7.50 9.83 8.33
CA GLY A 61 7.12 9.77 9.75
C GLY A 61 6.81 8.33 10.19
N ASN A 62 5.56 8.09 10.61
CA ASN A 62 5.09 6.77 11.05
C ASN A 62 4.45 5.95 9.93
N LEU A 63 4.37 6.49 8.71
CA LEU A 63 3.80 5.80 7.56
C LEU A 63 4.91 5.12 6.77
N PHE A 64 4.71 3.84 6.48
CA PHE A 64 5.60 3.02 5.67
C PHE A 64 4.83 2.37 4.53
N LEU A 65 5.40 2.39 3.34
CA LEU A 65 4.92 1.73 2.13
C LEU A 65 6.04 0.81 1.62
N SER A 66 5.75 -0.46 1.41
CA SER A 66 6.63 -1.38 0.68
C SER A 66 5.88 -1.95 -0.51
N ILE A 67 6.51 -1.91 -1.68
CA ILE A 67 6.00 -2.53 -2.90
C ILE A 67 7.01 -3.60 -3.30
N MET A 68 6.50 -4.81 -3.51
CA MET A 68 7.27 -5.98 -3.87
C MET A 68 6.67 -6.62 -5.12
N VAL A 69 7.53 -6.94 -6.08
CA VAL A 69 7.16 -7.60 -7.33
C VAL A 69 7.95 -8.91 -7.43
N TYR A 70 7.23 -10.02 -7.45
CA TYR A 70 7.78 -11.33 -7.78
C TYR A 70 7.57 -11.60 -9.28
N LYS A 71 8.66 -11.85 -10.02
CA LYS A 71 8.59 -12.19 -11.44
C LYS A 71 8.35 -13.69 -11.62
N ASP A 72 7.30 -14.03 -12.36
CA ASP A 72 6.88 -15.40 -12.70
C ASP A 72 7.02 -16.41 -11.53
N PRO A 73 6.45 -16.13 -10.34
CA PRO A 73 6.56 -17.02 -9.20
C PRO A 73 5.80 -18.34 -9.41
N ASP A 74 6.36 -19.43 -8.88
CA ASP A 74 5.71 -20.75 -8.83
C ASP A 74 4.54 -20.84 -7.82
N PHE A 75 4.03 -19.69 -7.33
CA PHE A 75 2.96 -19.60 -6.35
C PHE A 75 1.90 -18.55 -6.72
N SER A 76 0.72 -18.62 -6.08
CA SER A 76 -0.42 -17.75 -6.38
C SER A 76 -0.73 -16.74 -5.28
N GLU A 77 -1.68 -15.85 -5.53
CA GLU A 77 -2.27 -14.95 -4.54
C GLU A 77 -2.82 -15.73 -3.35
N GLU A 78 -3.48 -16.87 -3.59
CA GLU A 78 -4.03 -17.73 -2.54
C GLU A 78 -2.95 -18.28 -1.62
N TYR A 79 -1.77 -18.61 -2.16
CA TYR A 79 -0.63 -19.02 -1.34
C TYR A 79 -0.21 -17.92 -0.36
N LEU A 80 -0.16 -16.66 -0.80
CA LEU A 80 0.14 -15.54 0.09
C LEU A 80 -0.96 -15.34 1.13
N LEU A 81 -2.23 -15.45 0.73
CA LEU A 81 -3.35 -15.35 1.68
C LEU A 81 -3.26 -16.41 2.79
N ASP A 82 -2.93 -17.65 2.43
CA ASP A 82 -2.74 -18.74 3.40
C ASP A 82 -1.51 -18.50 4.28
N MET A 83 -0.38 -18.09 3.70
CA MET A 83 0.86 -17.80 4.41
C MET A 83 0.68 -16.71 5.48
N TYR A 84 -0.07 -15.65 5.15
CA TYR A 84 -0.37 -14.56 6.09
C TYR A 84 -1.57 -14.85 6.99
N ASN A 85 -2.16 -16.05 6.92
CA ASN A 85 -3.39 -16.41 7.63
C ASN A 85 -4.50 -15.36 7.42
N ALA A 86 -4.59 -14.84 6.20
CA ALA A 86 -5.46 -13.74 5.77
C ALA A 86 -6.91 -14.21 5.55
N LYS A 87 -7.47 -14.94 6.51
CA LYS A 87 -8.82 -15.54 6.46
C LYS A 87 -9.95 -14.53 6.29
N ASN A 88 -9.68 -13.26 6.60
CA ASN A 88 -10.63 -12.14 6.49
C ASN A 88 -10.26 -11.17 5.35
N SER A 89 -9.55 -11.65 4.33
CA SER A 89 -9.28 -10.84 3.14
C SER A 89 -10.58 -10.46 2.42
N THR A 90 -10.59 -9.29 1.81
CA THR A 90 -11.67 -8.79 0.97
C THR A 90 -11.15 -8.56 -0.44
N LYS A 91 -12.00 -8.80 -1.45
CA LYS A 91 -11.70 -8.42 -2.82
C LYS A 91 -12.12 -6.97 -3.05
N VAL A 92 -11.22 -6.16 -3.58
CA VAL A 92 -11.44 -4.76 -3.96
C VAL A 92 -11.00 -4.56 -5.41
N ASN A 93 -11.66 -3.67 -6.14
CA ASN A 93 -11.34 -3.42 -7.55
C ASN A 93 -10.70 -2.05 -7.71
N PHE A 94 -9.55 -2.01 -8.38
CA PHE A 94 -8.89 -0.77 -8.81
C PHE A 94 -8.88 -0.74 -10.34
N GLY A 95 -9.88 -0.07 -10.92
CA GLY A 95 -10.13 -0.17 -12.36
C GLY A 95 -10.61 -1.58 -12.71
N ASN A 96 -9.88 -2.27 -13.60
CA ASN A 96 -10.17 -3.66 -13.99
C ASN A 96 -9.36 -4.69 -13.18
N LEU A 97 -8.50 -4.23 -12.27
CA LEU A 97 -7.66 -5.11 -11.46
C LEU A 97 -8.43 -5.56 -10.22
N GLU A 98 -8.63 -6.88 -10.10
CA GLU A 98 -9.15 -7.50 -8.88
C GLU A 98 -7.97 -7.66 -7.90
N VAL A 99 -8.10 -7.07 -6.72
CA VAL A 99 -7.05 -7.04 -5.70
C VAL A 99 -7.56 -7.62 -4.40
N TYR A 100 -6.80 -8.53 -3.81
CA TYR A 100 -7.04 -8.99 -2.46
C TYR A 100 -6.49 -7.99 -1.46
N ARG A 101 -7.35 -7.44 -0.61
CA ARG A 101 -6.99 -6.57 0.51
C ARG A 101 -7.09 -7.35 1.81
N TYR A 102 -6.10 -7.22 2.67
CA TYR A 102 -6.10 -7.80 4.01
C TYR A 102 -5.54 -6.82 5.04
N GLU A 103 -6.18 -6.77 6.20
CA GLU A 103 -5.82 -5.85 7.28
C GLU A 103 -5.61 -6.62 8.58
N ILE A 104 -4.45 -6.39 9.20
CA ILE A 104 -4.11 -6.96 10.51
C ILE A 104 -3.34 -5.93 11.34
N TYR A 105 -3.83 -5.67 12.54
CA TYR A 105 -3.30 -4.63 13.44
C TYR A 105 -3.19 -3.28 12.70
N ASP A 106 -1.99 -2.69 12.66
CA ASP A 106 -1.73 -1.40 12.02
C ASP A 106 -1.23 -1.55 10.57
N THR A 107 -1.41 -2.73 9.97
CA THR A 107 -0.95 -3.03 8.60
C THR A 107 -2.10 -3.31 7.65
N VAL A 108 -1.99 -2.77 6.44
CA VAL A 108 -2.91 -3.06 5.33
C VAL A 108 -2.11 -3.55 4.14
N ASN A 109 -2.54 -4.66 3.58
CA ASN A 109 -1.83 -5.43 2.57
C ASN A 109 -2.71 -5.61 1.35
N TYR A 110 -2.10 -5.55 0.17
CA TYR A 110 -2.75 -5.75 -1.11
C TYR A 110 -1.96 -6.74 -1.95
N PHE A 111 -2.65 -7.70 -2.56
CA PHE A 111 -2.05 -8.76 -3.38
C PHE A 111 -2.84 -8.90 -4.67
N PHE A 112 -2.15 -8.98 -5.80
CA PHE A 112 -2.76 -9.19 -7.11
C PHE A 112 -1.71 -9.63 -8.12
N LYS A 113 -2.15 -10.22 -9.22
CA LYS A 113 -1.30 -10.49 -10.39
C LYS A 113 -1.48 -9.45 -11.49
N ILE A 114 -0.37 -9.16 -12.16
CA ILE A 114 -0.35 -8.54 -13.49
C ILE A 114 0.41 -9.52 -14.39
N ASP A 115 -0.25 -10.01 -15.43
CA ASP A 115 0.20 -11.16 -16.22
C ASP A 115 0.53 -12.37 -15.31
N ASN A 116 1.79 -12.83 -15.33
CA ASN A 116 2.27 -13.92 -14.46
C ASN A 116 2.93 -13.41 -13.18
N ASP A 117 3.17 -12.11 -13.05
CA ASP A 117 3.90 -11.54 -11.93
C ASP A 117 2.97 -11.22 -10.77
N LEU A 118 3.47 -11.43 -9.55
CA LEU A 118 2.71 -11.18 -8.34
C LEU A 118 3.20 -9.89 -7.68
N VAL A 119 2.27 -8.97 -7.46
CA VAL A 119 2.54 -7.70 -6.79
C VAL A 119 1.96 -7.73 -5.38
N TYR A 120 2.78 -7.29 -4.43
CA TYR A 120 2.43 -7.12 -3.03
C TYR A 120 2.68 -5.68 -2.60
N ILE A 121 1.64 -5.01 -2.09
CA ILE A 121 1.73 -3.66 -1.53
C ILE A 121 1.41 -3.73 -0.05
N HIS A 122 2.35 -3.30 0.77
CA HIS A 122 2.26 -3.30 2.22
C HIS A 122 2.28 -1.88 2.75
N PHE A 123 1.28 -1.53 3.56
CA PHE A 123 1.28 -0.32 4.37
C PHE A 123 1.40 -0.66 5.85
N TRP A 124 2.15 0.16 6.57
CA TRP A 124 2.13 0.21 8.03
C TRP A 124 1.91 1.65 8.50
N GLY A 125 1.05 1.84 9.51
CA GLY A 125 0.76 3.15 10.10
C GLY A 125 -0.10 4.08 9.25
N ALA A 126 -0.62 3.61 8.12
CA ALA A 126 -1.50 4.36 7.23
C ALA A 126 -2.98 4.07 7.50
N LYS A 127 -3.84 5.09 7.31
CA LYS A 127 -5.30 4.93 7.21
C LYS A 127 -5.75 5.30 5.79
N ASN A 128 -6.96 4.88 5.41
CA ASN A 128 -7.53 5.15 4.08
C ASN A 128 -6.64 4.70 2.92
N THR A 129 -5.95 3.57 3.10
CA THR A 129 -4.97 3.04 2.15
C THR A 129 -5.56 2.74 0.77
N ASP A 130 -6.87 2.48 0.66
CA ASP A 130 -7.53 2.26 -0.63
C ASP A 130 -7.44 3.49 -1.56
N ILE A 131 -7.48 4.71 -1.00
CA ILE A 131 -7.31 5.95 -1.77
C ILE A 131 -5.88 6.03 -2.32
N LEU A 132 -4.89 5.73 -1.47
CA LEU A 132 -3.48 5.72 -1.87
C LEU A 132 -3.20 4.66 -2.93
N VAL A 133 -3.69 3.43 -2.72
CA VAL A 133 -3.50 2.32 -3.67
C VAL A 133 -4.14 2.64 -5.02
N LYS A 134 -5.32 3.27 -5.04
CA LYS A 134 -5.93 3.72 -6.29
C LYS A 134 -5.05 4.72 -7.05
N GLY A 135 -4.37 5.62 -6.35
CA GLY A 135 -3.38 6.52 -6.94
C GLY A 135 -2.15 5.78 -7.43
N ILE A 136 -1.60 4.90 -6.60
CA ILE A 136 -0.40 4.09 -6.88
C ILE A 136 -0.54 3.24 -8.12
N LEU A 137 -1.70 2.58 -8.27
CA LEU A 137 -2.00 1.68 -9.38
C LEU A 137 -2.58 2.40 -10.60
N LYS A 138 -2.69 3.73 -10.57
CA LYS A 138 -3.22 4.48 -11.70
C LYS A 138 -2.36 4.24 -12.95
N ASP A 139 -2.99 3.86 -14.05
CA ASP A 139 -2.33 3.61 -15.34
C ASP A 139 -1.29 2.48 -15.34
N ILE A 140 -1.28 1.61 -14.32
CA ILE A 140 -0.42 0.42 -14.30
C ILE A 140 -0.83 -0.56 -15.41
N GLN A 141 0.15 -1.12 -16.11
CA GLN A 141 -0.01 -2.07 -17.22
C GLN A 141 0.81 -3.32 -16.98
#